data_AF-A0A7C6F2J9-F1
#
_entry.id   AF-A0A7C6F2J9-F1
#
_cell.length_a   1.000
_cell.length_b   1.000
_cell.length_c   1.000
_cell.angle_alpha   90.00
_cell.angle_beta   90.00
_cell.angle_gamma   90.00
#
_symmetry.space_group_name_H-M   'P 1'
#
loop_
_entity.id
_entity.type
_entity.pdbx_description
1 polymer ?
#
loop_
_entity_poly.entity_id
_entity_poly.type
_entity_poly.pdbx_seq_one_letter_code
_entity_poly.pdbx_strand_id
1 'polypeptide(L)'
;GHAAGGSVCNKVGRNLDLPETFLDVAGLAIPDEMQGRSLKPLLEGQDPPDWRKSIYYRYYEYPAVHSVHKHYGVRTERYKLIYFHEIDEWELYDLEKDPHELNNVYNDPAYAQIVKDLKAELARLKAYYKDDDTLRGKPVTTSGQKQ
;
A
#
# COMPACT_ATOMS: atom_id res chain seq x y z
N GLY A 1 16.45 -4.70 21.20
CA GLY A 1 16.88 -4.91 19.80
C GLY A 1 18.35 -4.55 19.68
N HIS A 2 19.10 -5.28 18.87
CA HIS A 2 20.56 -5.14 18.70
C HIS A 2 20.93 -4.45 17.37
N ALA A 3 20.22 -3.40 16.97
CA ALA A 3 20.64 -2.59 15.82
C ALA A 3 21.96 -1.88 16.16
N ALA A 4 22.97 -1.99 15.29
CA ALA A 4 24.16 -1.15 15.43
C ALA A 4 23.76 0.32 15.21
N GLY A 5 24.27 1.23 16.05
CA GLY A 5 24.05 2.67 15.88
C GLY A 5 24.41 3.14 14.47
N GLY A 6 23.51 3.92 13.84
CA GLY A 6 23.70 4.42 12.46
C GLY A 6 23.28 3.45 11.35
N SER A 7 22.66 2.32 11.67
CA SER A 7 22.14 1.37 10.67
C SER A 7 20.97 1.96 9.86
N VAL A 8 20.90 1.63 8.56
CA VAL A 8 19.83 2.04 7.64
C VAL A 8 19.14 0.78 7.08
N CYS A 9 17.81 0.78 7.03
CA CYS A 9 17.02 -0.28 6.42
C CYS A 9 16.13 0.30 5.32
N ASN A 10 16.33 -0.15 4.08
CA ASN A 10 15.53 0.29 2.92
C ASN A 10 14.32 -0.62 2.64
N LYS A 11 14.07 -1.61 3.52
CA LYS A 11 12.93 -2.50 3.37
C LYS A 11 11.64 -1.78 3.72
N VAL A 12 10.58 -2.14 3.02
CA VAL A 12 9.27 -1.53 3.17
C VAL A 12 8.65 -1.81 4.54
N GLY A 13 8.45 -0.76 5.33
CA GLY A 13 7.66 -0.75 6.57
C GLY A 13 6.36 0.03 6.41
N ARG A 14 5.37 -0.25 7.28
CA ARG A 14 4.09 0.47 7.36
C ARG A 14 3.80 0.85 8.80
N ASN A 15 2.96 1.86 8.99
CA ASN A 15 2.40 2.20 10.31
C ASN A 15 1.72 1.00 11.00
N LEU A 16 1.06 0.15 10.22
CA LEU A 16 0.43 -1.09 10.70
C LEU A 16 1.43 -2.09 11.28
N ASP A 17 2.73 -1.97 11.04
CA ASP A 17 3.73 -2.91 11.57
C ASP A 17 4.16 -2.58 13.01
N LEU A 18 3.88 -1.36 13.49
CA LEU A 18 4.34 -0.89 14.80
C LEU A 18 3.70 -1.67 15.97
N PRO A 19 2.38 -1.90 16.01
CA PRO A 19 1.76 -2.61 17.13
C PRO A 19 2.32 -4.04 17.31
N GLU A 20 2.46 -4.81 16.24
CA GLU A 20 3.02 -6.16 16.21
C GLU A 20 4.50 -6.14 16.60
N THR A 21 5.23 -5.11 16.20
CA THR A 21 6.62 -4.92 16.65
C THR A 21 6.68 -4.73 18.16
N PHE A 22 5.79 -3.93 18.75
CA PHE A 22 5.76 -3.73 20.20
C PHE A 22 5.42 -5.02 20.96
N LEU A 23 4.44 -5.80 20.47
CA LEU A 23 4.08 -7.09 21.06
C LEU A 23 5.25 -8.09 21.00
N ASP A 24 5.90 -8.23 19.84
CA ASP A 24 7.06 -9.12 19.64
C ASP A 24 8.27 -8.71 20.50
N VAL A 25 8.53 -7.41 20.62
CA VAL A 25 9.60 -6.90 21.50
C VAL A 25 9.26 -7.15 22.97
N ALA A 26 7.99 -7.06 23.36
CA ALA A 26 7.54 -7.34 24.73
C ALA A 26 7.42 -8.85 25.04
N GLY A 27 7.62 -9.73 24.05
CA GLY A 27 7.44 -11.19 24.21
C GLY A 27 5.98 -11.60 24.40
N LEU A 28 5.04 -10.78 23.92
CA LEU A 28 3.60 -11.04 23.95
C LEU A 28 3.15 -11.71 22.66
N ALA A 29 2.05 -12.48 22.75
CA ALA A 29 1.43 -13.07 21.57
C ALA A 29 0.88 -11.99 20.62
N ILE A 30 1.03 -12.22 19.32
CA ILE A 30 0.46 -11.38 18.26
C ILE A 30 -0.84 -12.03 17.80
N PRO A 31 -2.01 -11.36 17.95
CA PRO A 31 -3.28 -11.85 17.43
C PRO A 31 -3.27 -12.04 15.90
N ASP A 32 -3.92 -13.11 15.43
CA ASP A 32 -3.97 -13.50 14.01
C ASP A 32 -4.75 -12.50 13.13
N GLU A 33 -5.58 -11.65 13.74
CA GLU A 33 -6.37 -10.64 13.04
C GLU A 33 -5.54 -9.41 12.64
N MET A 34 -4.37 -9.23 13.23
CA MET A 34 -3.50 -8.09 12.90
C MET A 34 -2.88 -8.26 11.51
N GLN A 35 -2.74 -7.16 10.78
CA GLN A 35 -2.41 -7.16 9.35
C GLN A 35 -1.01 -6.60 9.05
N GLY A 36 -0.27 -6.22 10.08
CA GLY A 36 1.14 -5.84 10.03
C GLY A 36 2.07 -7.05 10.10
N ARG A 37 3.36 -6.76 10.21
CA ARG A 37 4.42 -7.74 10.48
C ARG A 37 5.45 -7.07 11.37
N SER A 38 5.86 -7.72 12.45
CA SER A 38 6.90 -7.20 13.32
C SER A 38 8.15 -6.80 12.53
N LEU A 39 8.67 -5.61 12.81
CA LEU A 39 9.91 -5.06 12.25
C LEU A 39 11.15 -5.56 13.02
N LYS A 40 10.97 -6.28 14.14
CA LYS A 40 12.06 -6.74 15.00
C LYS A 40 13.17 -7.49 14.24
N PRO A 41 12.89 -8.43 13.30
CA PRO A 41 13.96 -9.06 12.52
C PRO A 41 14.81 -8.05 11.75
N LEU A 42 14.18 -7.04 11.14
CA LEU A 42 14.91 -5.97 10.43
C LEU A 42 15.72 -5.09 11.38
N LEU A 43 15.16 -4.78 12.55
CA LEU A 43 15.85 -4.03 13.61
C LEU A 43 17.03 -4.81 14.21
N GLU A 44 17.06 -6.13 14.05
CA GLU A 44 18.18 -7.00 14.44
C GLU A 44 19.16 -7.24 13.28
N GLY A 45 19.00 -6.54 12.16
CA GLY A 45 19.88 -6.64 10.99
C GLY A 45 19.63 -7.89 10.13
N GLN A 46 18.52 -8.61 10.34
CA GLN A 46 18.15 -9.77 9.53
C GLN A 46 17.54 -9.32 8.20
N ASP A 47 17.65 -10.16 7.17
CA ASP A 47 17.01 -9.95 5.86
C ASP A 47 16.06 -11.12 5.53
N PRO A 48 14.80 -11.08 6.00
CA PRO A 48 13.84 -12.14 5.72
C PRO A 48 13.58 -12.25 4.20
N PRO A 49 13.75 -13.43 3.58
CA PRO A 49 13.64 -13.60 2.13
C PRO A 49 12.23 -13.33 1.59
N ASP A 50 11.21 -13.45 2.43
CA ASP A 50 9.80 -13.27 2.14
C ASP A 50 9.29 -11.87 2.56
N TRP A 51 10.19 -10.91 2.82
CA TRP A 51 9.76 -9.56 3.17
C TRP A 51 8.92 -8.93 2.07
N ARG A 52 7.90 -8.16 2.45
CA ARG A 52 6.97 -7.55 1.50
C ARG A 52 7.70 -6.65 0.50
N LYS A 53 7.22 -6.66 -0.74
CA LYS A 53 7.74 -5.84 -1.84
C LYS A 53 6.76 -4.77 -2.32
N SER A 54 5.58 -4.74 -1.71
CA SER A 54 4.45 -3.90 -2.10
C SER A 54 3.66 -3.44 -0.87
N ILE A 55 3.08 -2.24 -0.97
CA ILE A 55 2.19 -1.64 0.02
C ILE A 55 0.84 -1.42 -0.64
N TYR A 56 -0.22 -1.82 0.05
CA TYR A 56 -1.58 -1.38 -0.24
C TYR A 56 -1.90 -0.10 0.54
N TYR A 57 -2.56 0.85 -0.11
CA TYR A 57 -3.08 2.03 0.57
C TYR A 57 -4.47 2.37 0.04
N ARG A 58 -5.27 3.03 0.88
CA ARG A 58 -6.60 3.49 0.54
C ARG A 58 -6.95 4.77 1.30
N TYR A 59 -7.59 5.69 0.58
CA TYR A 59 -8.05 6.98 1.05
C TYR A 59 -9.56 7.12 0.82
N TYR A 60 -10.26 7.63 1.83
CA TYR A 60 -11.73 7.63 1.88
C TYR A 60 -12.36 9.02 2.05
N GLU A 61 -11.59 10.03 2.42
CA GLU A 61 -12.13 11.28 2.96
C GLU A 61 -12.58 12.24 1.84
N TYR A 62 -13.71 11.90 1.21
CA TYR A 62 -14.36 12.71 0.17
C TYR A 62 -15.89 12.54 0.19
N PRO A 63 -16.67 13.63 0.04
CA PRO A 63 -16.25 15.02 0.00
C PRO A 63 -15.80 15.53 1.38
N ALA A 64 -14.67 16.24 1.44
CA ALA A 64 -14.13 16.79 2.68
C ALA A 64 -13.18 17.97 2.40
N VAL A 65 -12.52 18.48 3.44
CA VAL A 65 -11.50 19.53 3.31
C VAL A 65 -10.41 19.06 2.34
N HIS A 66 -9.96 19.96 1.46
CA HIS A 66 -9.01 19.70 0.36
C HIS A 66 -9.56 18.92 -0.86
N SER A 67 -10.80 18.43 -0.84
CA SER A 67 -11.49 17.86 -2.01
C SER A 67 -10.72 16.77 -2.76
N VAL A 68 -9.94 15.94 -2.05
CA VAL A 68 -9.18 14.83 -2.65
C VAL A 68 -10.13 13.68 -2.96
N HIS A 69 -10.21 13.20 -4.20
CA HIS A 69 -11.08 12.08 -4.56
C HIS A 69 -10.70 10.79 -3.82
N LYS A 70 -11.69 9.93 -3.52
CA LYS A 70 -11.40 8.61 -2.93
C LYS A 70 -10.59 7.77 -3.90
N HIS A 71 -9.56 7.11 -3.37
CA HIS A 71 -8.68 6.32 -4.21
C HIS A 71 -7.96 5.24 -3.41
N TYR A 72 -7.46 4.25 -4.11
CA TYR A 72 -6.63 3.20 -3.55
C TYR A 72 -5.58 2.79 -4.55
N GLY A 73 -4.57 2.08 -4.08
CA GLY A 73 -3.46 1.74 -4.94
C GLY A 73 -2.45 0.80 -4.33
N VAL A 74 -1.45 0.50 -5.14
CA VAL A 74 -0.28 -0.30 -4.76
C VAL A 74 0.99 0.49 -5.04
N ARG A 75 1.93 0.43 -4.10
CA ARG A 75 3.27 1.00 -4.22
C ARG A 75 4.30 -0.11 -4.05
N THR A 76 5.19 -0.31 -5.02
CA THR A 76 6.35 -1.22 -4.92
C THR A 76 7.61 -0.46 -4.50
N GLU A 77 8.81 -0.93 -4.82
CA GLU A 77 10.04 -0.11 -4.72
C GLU A 77 10.18 0.87 -5.89
N ARG A 78 9.70 0.50 -7.09
CA ARG A 78 9.87 1.33 -8.30
C ARG A 78 8.60 1.98 -8.81
N TYR A 79 7.45 1.34 -8.68
CA TYR A 79 6.21 1.84 -9.28
C TYR A 79 5.15 2.16 -8.25
N LYS A 80 4.23 3.05 -8.62
CA LYS A 80 2.99 3.32 -7.87
C LYS A 80 1.83 3.35 -8.84
N LEU A 81 0.81 2.56 -8.56
CA LEU A 81 -0.44 2.50 -9.31
C LEU A 81 -1.59 2.98 -8.43
N ILE A 82 -2.38 3.94 -8.93
CA ILE A 82 -3.48 4.58 -8.21
C ILE A 82 -4.77 4.43 -9.02
N TYR A 83 -5.89 4.20 -8.34
CA TYR A 83 -7.21 4.21 -8.95
C TYR A 83 -8.18 5.12 -8.19
N PHE A 84 -8.65 6.16 -8.88
CA PHE A 84 -9.70 7.08 -8.44
C PHE A 84 -11.05 6.58 -8.94
N HIS A 85 -11.59 5.57 -8.25
CA HIS A 85 -12.78 4.82 -8.65
C HIS A 85 -14.07 5.64 -8.80
N GLU A 86 -14.20 6.79 -8.15
CA GLU A 86 -15.39 7.65 -8.31
C GLU A 86 -15.43 8.39 -9.64
N ILE A 87 -14.27 8.59 -10.28
CA ILE A 87 -14.13 9.28 -11.58
C ILE A 87 -13.53 8.37 -12.67
N ASP A 88 -13.32 7.09 -12.35
CA ASP A 88 -12.74 6.06 -13.22
C ASP A 88 -11.36 6.41 -13.81
N GLU A 89 -10.52 7.09 -13.02
CA GLU A 89 -9.18 7.51 -13.46
C GLU A 89 -8.07 6.64 -12.86
N TRP A 90 -7.10 6.26 -13.70
CA TRP A 90 -5.92 5.51 -13.31
C TRP A 90 -4.64 6.33 -13.48
N GLU A 91 -3.74 6.19 -12.52
CA GLU A 91 -2.41 6.79 -12.58
C GLU A 91 -1.32 5.75 -12.33
N LEU A 92 -0.22 5.84 -13.09
CA LEU A 92 0.99 5.07 -12.89
C LEU A 92 2.19 6.01 -12.90
N TYR A 93 3.06 5.85 -11.90
CA TYR A 93 4.33 6.57 -11.79
C TYR A 93 5.50 5.61 -11.71
N ASP A 94 6.55 5.85 -12.51
CA ASP A 94 7.87 5.19 -12.40
C ASP A 94 8.76 6.04 -11.49
N LEU A 95 8.84 5.67 -10.22
CA LEU A 95 9.47 6.45 -9.15
C LEU A 95 10.99 6.41 -9.19
N GLU A 96 11.58 5.57 -10.05
CA GLU A 96 13.00 5.64 -10.37
C GLU A 96 13.30 6.77 -11.36
N LYS A 97 12.41 6.99 -12.34
CA LYS A 97 12.55 8.05 -13.36
C LYS A 97 11.91 9.37 -12.95
N ASP A 98 10.87 9.30 -12.13
CA ASP A 98 10.03 10.40 -11.72
C ASP A 98 9.71 10.30 -10.21
N PRO A 99 10.70 10.54 -9.34
CA PRO A 99 10.54 10.45 -7.89
C PRO A 99 9.57 11.49 -7.31
N HIS A 100 9.16 12.48 -8.11
CA HIS A 100 8.24 13.54 -7.72
C HIS A 100 6.81 13.34 -8.24
N GLU A 101 6.53 12.21 -8.90
CA GLU A 101 5.16 11.83 -9.32
C GLU A 101 4.49 12.87 -10.22
N LEU A 102 5.26 13.46 -11.14
CA LEU A 102 4.78 14.57 -12.00
C LEU A 102 4.21 14.09 -13.33
N ASN A 103 4.57 12.88 -13.78
CA ASN A 103 4.24 12.34 -15.09
C ASN A 103 3.46 11.03 -14.95
N ASN A 104 2.15 11.08 -15.20
CA ASN A 104 1.33 9.88 -15.28
C ASN A 104 1.65 9.12 -16.59
N VAL A 105 2.25 7.93 -16.47
CA VAL A 105 2.63 7.06 -17.60
C VAL A 105 1.65 5.89 -17.82
N TYR A 106 0.47 5.91 -17.20
CA TYR A 106 -0.49 4.80 -17.26
C TYR A 106 -0.88 4.39 -18.69
N ASN A 107 -1.06 5.38 -19.59
CA ASN A 107 -1.46 5.15 -20.98
C ASN A 107 -0.28 4.95 -21.94
N ASP A 108 0.97 5.00 -21.46
CA ASP A 108 2.14 4.74 -22.29
C ASP A 108 2.25 3.23 -22.59
N PRO A 109 2.22 2.80 -23.87
CA PRO A 109 2.33 1.39 -24.25
C PRO A 109 3.57 0.69 -23.71
N ALA A 110 4.67 1.42 -23.45
CA ALA A 110 5.89 0.86 -22.86
C ALA A 110 5.67 0.32 -21.43
N TYR A 111 4.64 0.79 -20.72
CA TYR A 111 4.30 0.38 -19.36
C TYR A 111 3.12 -0.59 -19.29
N ALA A 112 2.56 -1.01 -20.43
CA ALA A 112 1.35 -1.85 -20.46
C ALA A 112 1.47 -3.15 -19.64
N GLN A 113 2.63 -3.81 -19.70
CA GLN A 113 2.88 -5.01 -18.90
C GLN A 113 3.00 -4.70 -17.40
N ILE A 114 3.64 -3.59 -17.05
CA ILE A 114 3.75 -3.12 -15.65
C ILE A 114 2.37 -2.79 -15.08
N VAL A 115 1.50 -2.13 -15.84
CA VAL A 115 0.10 -1.87 -15.43
C VAL A 115 -0.62 -3.18 -15.15
N LYS A 116 -0.51 -4.17 -16.04
CA LYS A 116 -1.14 -5.48 -15.87
C LYS A 116 -0.67 -6.17 -14.58
N ASP A 117 0.63 -6.20 -14.34
CA ASP A 117 1.21 -6.86 -13.17
C ASP A 117 0.84 -6.15 -11.86
N LEU A 118 0.85 -4.81 -11.85
CA LEU A 118 0.45 -4.04 -10.69
C LEU A 118 -1.05 -4.12 -10.40
N LYS A 119 -1.91 -4.24 -11.42
CA LYS A 119 -3.35 -4.52 -11.22
C LYS A 119 -3.57 -5.89 -10.59
N ALA A 120 -2.84 -6.90 -11.03
CA ALA A 120 -2.91 -8.24 -10.43
C ALA A 120 -2.44 -8.21 -8.96
N GLU A 121 -1.34 -7.51 -8.68
CA GLU A 121 -0.85 -7.33 -7.31
C GLU A 121 -1.83 -6.54 -6.43
N LEU A 122 -2.43 -5.48 -6.98
CA LEU A 122 -3.46 -4.71 -6.29
C LEU A 122 -4.66 -5.58 -5.91
N ALA A 123 -5.14 -6.42 -6.83
CA ALA A 123 -6.22 -7.36 -6.57
C ALA A 123 -5.84 -8.37 -5.48
N ARG A 124 -4.63 -8.93 -5.54
CA ARG A 124 -4.10 -9.85 -4.52
C ARG A 124 -4.05 -9.19 -3.13
N LEU A 125 -3.53 -7.96 -3.04
CA LEU A 125 -3.41 -7.23 -1.78
C LEU A 125 -4.78 -6.84 -1.22
N LYS A 126 -5.71 -6.39 -2.07
CA LYS A 126 -7.08 -6.07 -1.69
C LYS A 126 -7.78 -7.29 -1.07
N ALA A 127 -7.63 -8.46 -1.70
CA ALA A 127 -8.14 -9.71 -1.15
C ALA A 127 -7.44 -10.11 0.16
N TYR A 128 -6.11 -10.00 0.22
CA TYR A 128 -5.32 -10.31 1.41
C TYR A 128 -5.72 -9.47 2.63
N TYR A 129 -5.93 -8.16 2.44
CA TYR A 129 -6.37 -7.25 3.50
C TYR A 129 -7.87 -7.25 3.73
N LYS A 130 -8.62 -8.11 3.03
CA LYS A 130 -10.08 -8.26 3.16
C LYS A 130 -10.82 -6.94 2.93
N ASP A 131 -10.30 -6.11 2.03
CA ASP A 131 -10.97 -4.87 1.63
C ASP A 131 -12.05 -5.20 0.61
N ASP A 132 -13.29 -5.21 1.07
CA ASP A 132 -14.51 -5.56 0.33
C ASP A 132 -15.22 -4.34 -0.28
N ASP A 133 -14.52 -3.20 -0.40
CA ASP A 133 -15.10 -1.91 -0.80
C ASP A 133 -16.22 -1.43 0.13
N THR A 134 -16.19 -1.84 1.40
CA THR A 134 -17.07 -1.29 2.43
C THR A 134 -16.30 -0.46 3.45
N LEU A 135 -16.96 0.58 3.97
CA LEU A 135 -16.51 1.35 5.12
C LEU A 135 -17.58 1.25 6.21
N ARG A 136 -17.24 0.60 7.33
CA ARG A 136 -18.18 0.34 8.44
C ARG A 136 -19.44 -0.41 7.99
N GLY A 137 -19.27 -1.39 7.10
CA GLY A 137 -20.36 -2.22 6.56
C GLY A 137 -21.26 -1.52 5.54
N LYS A 138 -20.92 -0.30 5.10
CA LYS A 138 -21.61 0.40 4.01
C LYS A 138 -20.73 0.41 2.77
N PRO A 139 -21.29 0.18 1.56
CA PRO A 139 -20.52 0.32 0.33
C PRO A 139 -19.84 1.68 0.25
N VAL A 140 -18.57 1.69 -0.16
CA VAL A 140 -17.83 2.88 -0.55
C VAL A 140 -18.38 3.26 -1.92
N THR A 141 -19.56 3.88 -1.94
CA THR A 141 -20.34 4.09 -3.16
C THR A 141 -19.56 4.90 -4.20
N THR A 142 -19.52 4.39 -5.43
CA THR A 142 -19.29 5.20 -6.64
C THR A 142 -20.48 6.14 -6.80
N SER A 143 -20.31 7.42 -6.49
CA SER A 143 -21.28 8.44 -6.87
C SER A 143 -21.27 8.60 -8.40
N GLY A 144 -21.93 7.69 -9.13
CA GLY A 144 -21.84 7.68 -10.60
C GLY A 144 -22.82 6.82 -11.39
N GLN A 145 -23.72 6.04 -10.77
CA GLN A 145 -24.83 5.42 -11.50
C GLN A 145 -26.17 5.90 -10.93
N LYS A 146 -26.61 7.06 -11.42
CA LYS A 146 -28.04 7.33 -11.50
C LYS A 146 -28.59 6.58 -12.72
N GLN A 147 -29.75 5.97 -12.52
CA GLN A 147 -30.62 5.39 -13.55
C GLN A 147 -30.83 6.33 -14.73
#